data_AF-A0A537JGR2-F1
#
_entry.id   AF-A0A537JGR2-F1
#
_cell.length_a   1.000
_cell.length_b   1.000
_cell.length_c   1.000
_cell.angle_alpha   90.00
_cell.angle_beta   90.00
_cell.angle_gamma   90.00
#
_symmetry.space_group_name_H-M   'P 1'
#
loop_
_entity.id
_entity.type
_entity.pdbx_description
1 polymer ?
#
loop_
_entity_poly.entity_id
_entity_poly.type
_entity_poly.pdbx_seq_one_letter_code
_entity_poly.pdbx_strand_id
1 'polypeptide(L)'
;MQRFAGVGLMRSAHTFVMLIVSVAFMLSIDVRLTLWTMVILPMVSVLFVALGREIHRRFDKVQAQFSALSARAQENFSGIRVIKAFAQEEAEIARFRAESEKLVAANLTLARIQGALWPVIGLILGAAAVVLLWQGGGDVIRGRITLGQMVQFSYYLARLSFPMIALGWVTTLWQEGRAS
;
A
#
# COMPACT_ATOMS: atom_id res chain seq x y z
N MET A 1 -2.62 8.62 22.90
CA MET A 1 -1.34 7.89 22.96
C MET A 1 -1.43 6.47 23.56
N GLN A 2 -2.16 6.22 24.65
CA GLN A 2 -2.20 4.89 25.31
C GLN A 2 -2.88 3.76 24.51
N ARG A 3 -3.89 4.06 23.67
CA ARG A 3 -4.54 3.08 22.78
C ARG A 3 -3.69 2.67 21.55
N PHE A 4 -2.74 3.50 21.14
CA PHE A 4 -1.84 3.21 20.01
C PHE A 4 -0.63 2.36 20.42
N ALA A 5 -0.10 2.58 21.63
CA ALA A 5 1.03 1.79 22.14
C ALA A 5 0.63 0.33 22.43
N GLY A 6 -0.53 0.10 23.08
CA GLY A 6 -0.98 -1.26 23.41
C GLY A 6 -1.37 -2.10 22.18
N VAL A 7 -2.16 -1.53 21.26
CA VAL A 7 -2.60 -2.22 20.04
C VAL A 7 -1.47 -2.35 19.03
N GLY A 8 -0.61 -1.33 18.90
CA GLY A 8 0.56 -1.39 18.02
C GLY A 8 1.57 -2.43 18.46
N LEU A 9 1.97 -2.43 19.73
CA LEU A 9 2.97 -3.35 20.26
C LEU A 9 2.48 -4.80 20.27
N MET A 10 1.23 -5.04 20.67
CA MET A 10 0.64 -6.38 20.71
C MET A 10 0.45 -6.97 19.30
N ARG A 11 0.08 -6.13 18.31
CA ARG A 11 -0.10 -6.55 16.92
C ARG A 11 1.25 -6.78 16.23
N SER A 12 2.27 -5.98 16.53
CA SER A 12 3.65 -6.25 16.10
C SER A 12 4.19 -7.55 16.71
N ALA A 13 4.04 -7.76 18.02
CA ALA A 13 4.50 -8.98 18.68
C ALA A 13 3.82 -10.24 18.11
N HIS A 14 2.51 -10.21 17.90
CA HIS A 14 1.77 -11.28 17.24
C HIS A 14 2.29 -11.55 15.82
N THR A 15 2.53 -10.50 15.03
CA THR A 15 3.11 -10.60 13.69
C THR A 15 4.51 -11.22 13.70
N PHE A 16 5.39 -10.80 14.61
CA PHE A 16 6.75 -11.36 14.73
C PHE A 16 6.73 -12.83 15.15
N VAL A 17 5.92 -13.18 16.16
CA VAL A 17 5.77 -14.58 16.60
C VAL A 17 5.24 -15.43 15.45
N MET A 18 4.20 -14.96 14.74
CA MET A 18 3.63 -15.69 13.62
C MET A 18 4.62 -15.86 12.46
N LEU A 19 5.42 -14.84 12.15
CA LEU A 19 6.49 -14.91 11.17
C LEU A 19 7.50 -16.00 11.54
N ILE A 20 8.06 -15.94 12.75
CA ILE A 20 9.08 -16.87 13.22
C ILE A 20 8.53 -18.30 13.24
N VAL A 21 7.35 -18.51 13.82
CA VAL A 21 6.73 -19.83 13.95
C VAL A 21 6.41 -20.42 12.58
N SER A 22 5.77 -19.66 11.68
CA SER A 22 5.44 -20.16 10.34
C SER A 22 6.68 -20.48 9.52
N VAL A 23 7.73 -19.65 9.58
CA VAL A 23 8.99 -19.92 8.89
C VAL A 23 9.67 -21.17 9.46
N ALA A 24 9.70 -21.34 10.80
CA ALA A 24 10.27 -22.53 11.43
C ALA A 24 9.54 -23.81 11.00
N PHE A 25 8.21 -23.80 10.97
CA PHE A 25 7.42 -24.94 10.48
C PHE A 25 7.64 -25.20 8.99
N MET A 26 7.71 -24.17 8.15
CA MET A 26 7.99 -24.33 6.72
C MET A 26 9.37 -24.96 6.49
N LEU A 27 10.40 -24.48 7.20
CA LEU A 27 11.75 -25.05 7.13
C LEU A 27 11.80 -26.51 7.56
N SER A 28 10.98 -26.91 8.54
CA SER A 28 10.89 -28.30 9.00
C SER A 28 10.23 -29.23 7.98
N ILE A 29 9.42 -28.70 7.07
CA ILE A 29 8.75 -29.47 6.03
C ILE A 29 9.65 -29.58 4.79
N ASP A 30 10.03 -28.45 4.21
CA ASP A 30 10.92 -28.42 3.04
C ASP A 30 11.66 -27.07 2.92
N VAL A 31 12.98 -27.13 2.96
CA VAL A 31 13.85 -25.94 2.91
C VAL A 31 13.79 -25.24 1.54
N ARG A 32 13.69 -25.99 0.44
CA ARG A 32 13.67 -25.41 -0.91
C ARG A 32 12.39 -24.62 -1.16
N LEU A 33 11.24 -25.20 -0.80
CA LEU A 33 9.94 -24.56 -0.93
C LEU A 33 9.81 -23.34 0.00
N THR A 34 10.43 -23.42 1.18
CA THR A 34 10.52 -22.27 2.10
C THR A 34 11.32 -21.12 1.49
N LEU A 35 12.48 -21.38 0.90
CA LEU A 35 13.30 -20.34 0.28
C LEU A 35 12.55 -19.60 -0.83
N TRP A 36 11.83 -20.33 -1.70
CA TRP A 36 10.96 -19.71 -2.70
C TRP A 36 9.94 -18.77 -2.07
N THR A 37 9.24 -19.26 -1.04
CA THR A 37 8.23 -18.48 -0.33
C THR A 37 8.83 -17.25 0.38
N MET A 38 10.02 -17.39 0.97
CA MET A 38 10.73 -16.31 1.65
C MET A 38 11.18 -15.19 0.70
N VAL A 39 11.32 -15.43 -0.60
CA VAL A 39 11.63 -14.36 -1.58
C VAL A 39 10.40 -13.49 -1.85
N ILE A 40 9.20 -14.08 -1.83
CA ILE A 40 7.94 -13.38 -2.08
C ILE A 40 7.61 -12.39 -0.96
N LEU A 41 7.86 -12.78 0.29
CA LEU A 41 7.56 -11.96 1.47
C LEU A 41 8.20 -10.55 1.45
N PRO A 42 9.53 -10.38 1.28
CA PRO A 42 10.16 -9.07 1.20
C PRO A 42 9.74 -8.33 -0.07
N MET A 43 9.45 -9.04 -1.17
CA MET A 43 8.98 -8.42 -2.40
C MET A 43 7.63 -7.69 -2.20
N VAL A 44 6.69 -8.29 -1.47
CA VAL A 44 5.42 -7.65 -1.10
C VAL A 44 5.66 -6.40 -0.24
N SER A 45 6.53 -6.50 0.76
CA SER A 45 6.82 -5.37 1.67
C SER A 45 7.49 -4.20 0.94
N VAL A 46 8.50 -4.47 0.13
CA VAL A 46 9.22 -3.45 -0.67
C VAL A 46 8.27 -2.77 -1.64
N LEU A 47 7.42 -3.53 -2.35
CA LEU A 47 6.43 -2.97 -3.25
C LEU A 47 5.43 -2.08 -2.50
N PHE A 48 4.93 -2.55 -1.36
CA PHE A 48 3.99 -1.78 -0.54
C PHE A 48 4.58 -0.44 -0.13
N VAL A 49 5.83 -0.43 0.34
CA VAL A 49 6.55 0.80 0.71
C VAL A 49 6.75 1.71 -0.51
N ALA A 50 7.17 1.16 -1.65
CA ALA A 50 7.40 1.94 -2.86
C ALA A 50 6.12 2.61 -3.37
N LEU A 51 5.01 1.87 -3.44
CA LEU A 51 3.71 2.40 -3.84
C LEU A 51 3.13 3.35 -2.77
N GLY A 52 3.32 3.05 -1.48
CA GLY A 52 2.91 3.92 -0.37
C GLY A 52 3.57 5.30 -0.45
N ARG A 53 4.89 5.35 -0.68
CA ARG A 53 5.62 6.60 -0.91
C ARG A 53 5.12 7.37 -2.13
N GLU A 54 4.83 6.67 -3.22
CA GLU A 54 4.29 7.31 -4.42
C GLU A 54 2.90 7.90 -4.16
N ILE A 55 2.04 7.17 -3.46
CA ILE A 55 0.71 7.63 -3.05
C ILE A 55 0.84 8.89 -2.20
N HIS A 56 1.73 8.89 -1.20
CA HIS A 56 1.96 10.05 -0.33
C HIS A 56 2.39 11.28 -1.14
N ARG A 57 3.40 11.14 -2.00
CA ARG A 57 3.87 12.24 -2.88
C ARG A 57 2.76 12.79 -3.77
N ARG A 58 1.88 11.93 -4.30
CA ARG A 58 0.75 12.35 -5.14
C ARG A 58 -0.34 13.03 -4.30
N PHE A 59 -0.54 12.57 -3.07
CA PHE A 59 -1.44 13.18 -2.12
C PHE A 59 -0.98 14.60 -1.76
N ASP A 60 0.31 14.83 -1.52
CA ASP A 60 0.86 16.17 -1.28
C ASP A 60 0.56 17.14 -2.43
N LYS A 61 0.65 16.66 -3.67
CA LYS A 61 0.31 17.46 -4.86
C LYS A 61 -1.18 17.82 -4.90
N VAL A 62 -2.06 16.87 -4.58
CA VAL A 62 -3.51 17.12 -4.47
C VAL A 62 -3.79 18.14 -3.37
N GLN A 63 -3.16 17.98 -2.20
CA GLN A 63 -3.32 18.88 -1.07
C GLN A 63 -2.86 20.31 -1.41
N ALA A 64 -1.70 20.46 -2.05
CA ALA A 64 -1.19 21.77 -2.47
C ALA A 64 -2.12 22.47 -3.47
N GLN A 65 -2.65 21.74 -4.46
CA GLN A 65 -3.61 22.29 -5.43
C GLN A 65 -4.94 22.66 -4.77
N PHE A 66 -5.42 21.83 -3.84
CA PHE A 66 -6.62 22.13 -3.08
C PHE A 66 -6.44 23.40 -2.24
N SER A 67 -5.32 23.53 -1.52
CA SER A 67 -5.00 24.74 -0.74
C SER A 67 -4.93 26.00 -1.61
N ALA A 68 -4.31 25.92 -2.80
CA ALA A 68 -4.25 27.04 -3.73
C ALA A 68 -5.64 27.45 -4.25
N LEU A 69 -6.49 26.47 -4.61
CA LEU A 69 -7.85 26.71 -5.06
C LEU A 69 -8.71 27.33 -3.94
N SER A 70 -8.59 26.84 -2.71
CA SER A 70 -9.28 27.39 -1.54
C SER A 70 -8.84 28.81 -1.21
N ALA A 71 -7.54 29.10 -1.23
CA ALA A 71 -7.01 30.43 -0.99
C ALA A 71 -7.55 31.43 -2.02
N ARG A 72 -7.59 31.05 -3.31
CA ARG A 72 -8.15 31.88 -4.37
C ARG A 72 -9.65 32.10 -4.22
N ALA A 73 -10.40 31.07 -3.81
CA ALA A 73 -11.82 31.22 -3.51
C ALA A 73 -12.05 32.24 -2.37
N GLN A 74 -11.24 32.16 -1.31
CA GLN A 74 -11.30 33.10 -0.20
C GLN A 74 -10.98 34.53 -0.63
N GLU A 75 -9.92 34.73 -1.43
CA GLU A 75 -9.55 36.03 -1.99
C GLU A 75 -10.69 36.62 -2.85
N ASN A 76 -11.27 35.81 -3.74
CA ASN A 76 -12.37 36.25 -4.61
C ASN A 76 -13.62 36.63 -3.81
N PHE A 77 -13.94 35.92 -2.72
CA PHE A 77 -15.07 36.28 -1.86
C PHE A 77 -14.80 37.53 -1.03
N SER A 78 -13.60 37.67 -0.45
CA SER A 78 -13.21 38.88 0.29
C SER A 78 -13.15 40.11 -0.62
N GLY A 79 -12.72 39.93 -1.87
CA GLY A 79 -12.56 40.97 -2.90
C GLY A 79 -13.75 41.13 -3.85
N ILE A 80 -14.91 40.53 -3.58
CA ILE A 80 -16.01 40.45 -4.55
C ILE A 80 -16.49 41.81 -5.07
N ARG A 81 -16.44 42.86 -4.23
CA ARG A 81 -16.80 44.23 -4.63
C ARG A 81 -15.85 44.77 -5.71
N VAL A 82 -14.57 44.45 -5.64
CA VAL A 82 -13.56 44.86 -6.63
C VAL A 82 -13.78 44.11 -7.94
N ILE A 83 -14.00 42.79 -7.89
CA ILE A 83 -14.27 41.97 -9.07
C ILE A 83 -15.47 42.52 -9.84
N LYS A 84 -16.58 42.82 -9.13
CA LYS A 84 -17.78 43.41 -9.73
C LYS A 84 -17.57 44.83 -10.27
N ALA A 85 -16.80 45.66 -9.55
CA ALA A 85 -16.51 47.02 -9.99
C ALA A 85 -15.75 47.07 -11.33
N PHE A 86 -14.95 46.03 -11.63
CA PHE A 86 -14.22 45.89 -12.89
C PHE A 86 -14.86 44.89 -13.87
N ALA A 87 -16.07 44.39 -13.59
CA ALA A 87 -16.79 43.40 -14.39
C ALA A 87 -15.93 42.15 -14.75
N GLN A 88 -15.14 41.65 -13.79
CA GLN A 88 -14.18 40.55 -13.99
C GLN A 88 -14.71 39.17 -13.58
N GLU A 89 -16.01 39.01 -13.33
CA GLU A 89 -16.57 37.75 -12.83
C GLU A 89 -16.30 36.55 -13.75
N GLU A 90 -16.54 36.69 -15.06
CA GLU A 90 -16.30 35.60 -16.01
C GLU A 90 -14.83 35.22 -16.11
N ALA A 91 -13.93 36.21 -16.04
CA ALA A 91 -12.49 35.97 -16.05
C ALA A 91 -12.05 35.17 -14.81
N GLU A 92 -12.57 35.51 -13.62
CA GLU A 92 -12.27 34.77 -12.40
C GLU A 92 -12.92 33.38 -12.37
N ILE A 93 -14.13 33.20 -12.93
CA ILE A 93 -14.76 31.88 -13.11
C ILE A 93 -13.91 31.01 -14.04
N ALA A 94 -13.44 31.55 -15.17
CA ALA A 94 -12.59 30.81 -16.11
C ALA A 94 -11.26 30.38 -15.46
N ARG A 95 -10.63 31.26 -14.68
CA ARG A 95 -9.42 30.94 -13.91
C ARG A 95 -9.68 29.87 -12.84
N PHE A 96 -10.76 30.00 -12.08
CA PHE A 96 -11.15 29.01 -11.08
C PHE A 96 -11.39 27.63 -11.71
N ARG A 97 -12.07 27.60 -12.85
CA ARG A 97 -12.32 26.37 -13.61
C ARG A 97 -11.01 25.71 -14.06
N ALA A 98 -10.07 26.48 -14.60
CA ALA A 98 -8.76 25.96 -15.01
C ALA A 98 -7.95 25.37 -13.84
N GLU A 99 -7.98 26.00 -12.66
CA GLU A 99 -7.33 25.45 -11.46
C GLU A 99 -8.05 24.21 -10.91
N SER A 100 -9.38 24.18 -10.97
CA SER A 100 -10.19 23.01 -10.61
C SER A 100 -9.88 21.80 -11.51
N GLU A 101 -9.73 22.01 -12.81
CA GLU A 101 -9.34 20.94 -13.75
C GLU A 101 -7.96 20.37 -13.42
N LYS A 102 -7.00 21.19 -12.98
CA LYS A 102 -5.70 20.71 -12.50
C LYS A 102 -5.83 19.84 -11.24
N LEU A 103 -6.69 20.24 -10.30
CA LEU A 103 -6.99 19.47 -9.09
C LEU A 103 -7.64 18.12 -9.43
N VAL A 104 -8.58 18.10 -10.37
CA VAL A 104 -9.20 16.86 -10.87
C VAL A 104 -8.15 15.95 -11.51
N ALA A 105 -7.27 16.48 -12.35
CA ALA A 105 -6.21 15.70 -12.98
C ALA A 105 -5.22 15.09 -11.96
N ALA A 106 -4.87 15.83 -10.91
CA ALA A 106 -4.03 15.30 -9.82
C ALA A 106 -4.75 14.19 -9.04
N ASN A 107 -6.03 14.37 -8.71
CA ASN A 107 -6.84 13.35 -8.04
C ASN A 107 -6.98 12.08 -8.89
N LEU A 108 -7.25 12.20 -10.18
CA LEU A 108 -7.31 11.04 -11.09
C LEU A 108 -5.98 10.30 -11.12
N THR A 109 -4.87 11.02 -11.07
CA THR A 109 -3.54 10.40 -11.07
C THR A 109 -3.26 9.68 -9.75
N LEU A 110 -3.62 10.28 -8.61
CA LEU A 110 -3.56 9.64 -7.29
C LEU A 110 -4.42 8.37 -7.24
N ALA A 111 -5.67 8.46 -7.72
CA ALA A 111 -6.62 7.35 -7.76
C ALA A 111 -6.12 6.18 -8.61
N ARG A 112 -5.45 6.44 -9.74
CA ARG A 112 -4.83 5.39 -10.57
C ARG A 112 -3.74 4.62 -9.82
N ILE A 113 -2.87 5.32 -9.08
CA ILE A 113 -1.81 4.67 -8.29
C ILE A 113 -2.42 3.87 -7.13
N GLN A 114 -3.37 4.45 -6.40
CA GLN A 114 -4.06 3.76 -5.29
C GLN A 114 -4.82 2.53 -5.79
N GLY A 115 -5.52 2.65 -6.92
CA GLY A 115 -6.27 1.56 -7.54
C GLY A 115 -5.39 0.41 -8.01
N ALA A 116 -4.10 0.66 -8.31
CA ALA A 116 -3.15 -0.37 -8.69
C ALA A 116 -2.55 -1.16 -7.50
N LEU A 117 -2.65 -0.65 -6.27
CA LEU A 117 -1.99 -1.25 -5.09
C LEU A 117 -2.41 -2.71 -4.86
N TRP A 118 -3.71 -2.97 -4.73
CA TRP A 118 -4.23 -4.31 -4.46
C TRP A 118 -4.07 -5.27 -5.65
N PRO A 119 -4.33 -4.87 -6.91
CA PRO A 119 -4.04 -5.71 -8.07
C PRO A 119 -2.58 -6.16 -8.14
N VAL A 120 -1.61 -5.27 -7.91
CA VAL A 120 -0.19 -5.64 -7.99
C VAL A 120 0.20 -6.57 -6.84
N ILE A 121 -0.28 -6.32 -5.61
CA ILE A 121 -0.08 -7.26 -4.49
C ILE A 121 -0.70 -8.63 -4.81
N GLY A 122 -1.92 -8.63 -5.37
CA GLY A 122 -2.62 -9.85 -5.79
C GLY A 122 -1.85 -10.63 -6.85
N LEU A 123 -1.23 -9.95 -7.83
CA LEU A 123 -0.38 -10.60 -8.84
C LEU A 123 0.84 -11.27 -8.21
N ILE A 124 1.49 -10.63 -7.23
CA ILE A 124 2.65 -11.20 -6.54
C ILE A 124 2.25 -12.44 -5.74
N LEU A 125 1.17 -12.34 -4.97
CA LEU A 125 0.66 -13.47 -4.17
C LEU A 125 0.10 -14.60 -5.06
N GLY A 126 -0.51 -14.25 -6.19
CA GLY A 126 -0.94 -15.21 -7.20
C GLY A 126 0.23 -15.94 -7.83
N ALA A 127 1.29 -15.22 -8.22
CA ALA A 127 2.52 -15.81 -8.73
C ALA A 127 3.17 -16.75 -7.69
N ALA A 128 3.16 -16.35 -6.42
CA ALA A 128 3.60 -17.19 -5.31
C ALA A 128 2.81 -18.50 -5.19
N ALA A 129 1.48 -18.42 -5.30
CA ALA A 129 0.62 -19.59 -5.29
C ALA A 129 0.90 -20.51 -6.50
N VAL A 130 1.13 -19.95 -7.68
CA VAL A 130 1.50 -20.73 -8.88
C VAL A 130 2.83 -21.47 -8.68
N VAL A 131 3.85 -20.78 -8.15
CA VAL A 131 5.15 -21.41 -7.84
C VAL A 131 4.98 -22.52 -6.81
N LEU A 132 4.19 -22.28 -5.76
CA LEU A 132 3.90 -23.27 -4.73
C LEU A 132 3.20 -24.50 -5.30
N LEU A 133 2.20 -24.32 -6.16
CA LEU A 133 1.48 -25.43 -6.80
C LEU A 133 2.39 -26.21 -7.75
N TRP A 134 3.19 -25.52 -8.56
CA TRP A 134 4.11 -26.18 -9.49
C TRP A 134 5.17 -26.99 -8.74
N GLN A 135 5.91 -26.33 -7.84
CA GLN A 135 7.05 -26.94 -7.16
C GLN A 135 6.60 -27.92 -6.09
N GLY A 136 5.68 -27.49 -5.23
CA GLY A 136 5.11 -28.32 -4.17
C GLY A 136 4.33 -29.51 -4.73
N GLY A 137 3.55 -29.32 -5.79
CA GLY A 137 2.86 -30.43 -6.46
C GLY A 137 3.83 -31.46 -7.03
N GLY A 138 4.93 -31.00 -7.65
CA GLY A 138 6.00 -31.88 -8.09
C GLY A 138 6.69 -32.62 -6.94
N ASP A 139 6.86 -31.99 -5.78
CA ASP A 139 7.45 -32.62 -4.60
C ASP A 139 6.50 -33.62 -3.91
N VAL A 140 5.18 -33.39 -3.99
CA VAL A 140 4.15 -34.37 -3.60
C VAL A 140 4.21 -35.61 -4.49
N ILE A 141 4.26 -35.44 -5.82
CA ILE A 141 4.32 -36.56 -6.77
C ILE A 141 5.58 -37.41 -6.57
N ARG A 142 6.71 -36.76 -6.24
CA ARG A 142 7.98 -37.45 -5.94
C ARG A 142 8.04 -38.05 -4.52
N GLY A 143 6.99 -37.90 -3.72
CA GLY A 143 6.94 -38.41 -2.35
C GLY A 143 7.88 -37.69 -1.35
N ARG A 144 8.37 -36.49 -1.68
CA ARG A 144 9.23 -35.70 -0.77
C ARG A 144 8.43 -35.03 0.34
N ILE A 145 7.23 -34.58 0.01
CA ILE A 145 6.26 -34.02 0.96
C ILE A 145 4.90 -34.69 0.76
N THR A 146 4.09 -34.72 1.81
CA THR A 146 2.70 -35.20 1.73
C THR A 146 1.79 -34.10 1.20
N LEU A 147 0.61 -34.49 0.69
CA LEU A 147 -0.43 -33.53 0.30
C LEU A 147 -0.83 -32.62 1.49
N GLY A 148 -0.90 -33.19 2.70
CA GLY A 148 -1.20 -32.44 3.92
C GLY A 148 -0.14 -31.37 4.22
N GLN A 149 1.14 -31.70 4.06
CA GLN A 149 2.24 -30.74 4.19
C GLN A 149 2.16 -29.62 3.15
N MET A 150 1.78 -29.92 1.91
CA MET A 150 1.57 -28.91 0.87
C MET A 150 0.42 -27.95 1.21
N VAL A 151 -0.72 -28.49 1.67
CA VAL A 151 -1.87 -27.68 2.12
C VAL A 151 -1.49 -26.81 3.32
N GLN A 152 -0.73 -27.35 4.26
CA GLN A 152 -0.20 -26.62 5.41
C GLN A 152 0.73 -25.48 4.98
N PHE A 153 1.56 -25.70 3.95
CA PHE A 153 2.40 -24.66 3.33
C PHE A 153 1.58 -23.51 2.73
N SER A 154 0.57 -23.84 1.92
CA SER A 154 -0.35 -22.85 1.32
C SER A 154 -1.03 -22.01 2.38
N TYR A 155 -1.45 -22.66 3.47
CA TYR A 155 -2.05 -21.99 4.61
C TYR A 155 -1.08 -21.01 5.30
N TYR A 156 0.17 -21.42 5.56
CA TYR A 156 1.17 -20.52 6.14
C TYR A 156 1.51 -19.35 5.23
N LEU A 157 1.66 -19.58 3.91
CA LEU A 157 1.87 -18.51 2.93
C LEU A 157 0.74 -17.48 2.99
N ALA A 158 -0.52 -17.92 2.92
CA ALA A 158 -1.68 -17.02 3.01
C ALA A 158 -1.71 -16.25 4.33
N ARG A 159 -1.37 -16.91 5.44
CA ARG A 159 -1.32 -16.29 6.76
C ARG A 159 -0.22 -15.23 6.85
N LEU A 160 0.93 -15.45 6.22
CA LEU A 160 2.09 -14.53 6.24
C LEU A 160 1.95 -13.34 5.30
N SER A 161 1.11 -13.42 4.27
CA SER A 161 0.85 -12.30 3.35
C SER A 161 0.40 -11.04 4.08
N PHE A 162 -0.54 -11.15 5.03
CA PHE A 162 -1.06 -10.00 5.76
C PHE A 162 -0.02 -9.33 6.68
N PRO A 163 0.73 -10.07 7.53
CA PRO A 163 1.88 -9.54 8.26
C PRO A 163 2.88 -8.77 7.41
N MET A 164 3.21 -9.25 6.21
CA MET A 164 4.15 -8.57 5.32
C MET A 164 3.63 -7.23 4.80
N ILE A 165 2.33 -7.19 4.45
CA ILE A 165 1.64 -5.94 4.09
C ILE A 165 1.65 -4.97 5.27
N ALA A 166 1.34 -5.47 6.48
CA ALA A 166 1.33 -4.66 7.70
C ALA A 166 2.74 -4.09 8.01
N LEU A 167 3.80 -4.86 7.82
CA LEU A 167 5.19 -4.38 7.95
C LEU A 167 5.51 -3.27 6.93
N GLY A 168 5.08 -3.41 5.68
CA GLY A 168 5.21 -2.35 4.67
C GLY A 168 4.48 -1.06 5.07
N TRP A 169 3.30 -1.19 5.68
CA TRP A 169 2.54 -0.05 6.18
C TRP A 169 3.21 0.65 7.36
N VAL A 170 3.70 -0.11 8.34
CA VAL A 170 4.43 0.44 9.50
C VAL A 170 5.71 1.16 9.08
N THR A 171 6.45 0.59 8.12
CA THR A 171 7.68 1.22 7.61
C THR A 171 7.40 2.51 6.84
N THR A 172 6.26 2.58 6.13
CA THR A 172 5.80 3.82 5.48
C THR A 172 5.48 4.90 6.53
N LEU A 173 4.69 4.55 7.56
CA LEU A 173 4.37 5.45 8.69
C LEU A 173 5.61 5.98 9.41
N TRP A 174 6.60 5.10 9.62
CA TRP A 174 7.84 5.47 10.30
C TRP A 174 8.70 6.44 9.49
N GLN A 175 8.62 6.37 8.15
CA GLN A 175 9.31 7.31 7.25
C GLN A 175 8.62 8.67 7.23
N GLU A 176 7.28 8.69 7.25
CA GLU A 176 6.49 9.92 7.34
C GLU A 176 6.78 10.68 8.66
N GLY A 177 6.79 9.96 9.79
CA GLY A 177 7.09 10.55 11.10
C GLY A 177 8.53 11.06 11.29
N ARG A 178 9.45 10.74 10.38
CA ARG A 178 10.81 11.31 10.34
C ARG A 178 10.94 12.50 9.38
N ALA A 179 9.99 12.65 8.47
CA ALA A 179 9.94 13.74 7.49
C ALA A 179 9.11 14.94 7.96
N SER A 180 8.36 14.79 9.06
CA SER A 180 7.56 15.82 9.74
C SER A 180 8.32 16.44 10.90
#